data_AF-S5TL49-F1
#
_entry.id   AF-S5TL49-F1
#
_cell.length_a   1.000
_cell.length_b   1.000
_cell.length_c   1.000
_cell.angle_alpha   90.00
_cell.angle_beta   90.00
_cell.angle_gamma   90.00
#
_symmetry.space_group_name_H-M   'P 1'
#
loop_
_entity.id
_entity.type
_entity.pdbx_description
1 polymer ?
#
loop_
_entity_poly.entity_id
_entity_poly.type
_entity_poly.pdbx_seq_one_letter_code
_entity_poly.pdbx_strand_id
1 'polypeptide(L)'
;MGYHGGLIDGRLGEQGIVYDGMPLIPGEQPTPEALRDVRTRIAAARGLHVRSRAVDAAINDNFTKITPGHVIANELGRPRWLQLHQARSHPRGFVYPAGAWTRAVAHLREHPTWVAESWSAAALYGVGDFSDGADTAVYAAGDRSAPRTALRAAMRRKPAELPVWAVYEYGARLHVTPPMLTATLSTVSAAGRTRVADAGAAMDPTPCAAGGAGRG
;
A
#
# COMPACT_ATOMS: atom_id res chain seq x y z
N MET A 1 -26.59 -2.94 2.63
CA MET A 1 -26.29 -4.14 3.47
C MET A 1 -25.02 -3.79 4.25
N GLY A 2 -25.10 -3.58 5.57
CA GLY A 2 -23.94 -3.21 6.39
C GLY A 2 -23.27 -4.45 6.98
N TYR A 3 -21.95 -4.42 7.15
CA TYR A 3 -21.20 -5.46 7.85
C TYR A 3 -20.90 -4.99 9.28
N HIS A 4 -21.27 -5.80 10.27
CA HIS A 4 -20.95 -5.60 11.69
C HIS A 4 -19.80 -6.54 12.06
N GLY A 5 -18.59 -6.01 12.16
CA GLY A 5 -17.41 -6.76 12.64
C GLY A 5 -17.23 -6.61 14.15
N GLY A 6 -16.86 -7.69 14.84
CA GLY A 6 -16.45 -7.66 16.24
C GLY A 6 -15.03 -7.08 16.41
N LEU A 7 -14.78 -6.46 17.57
CA LEU A 7 -13.54 -5.79 17.93
C LEU A 7 -12.29 -6.67 17.77
N ILE A 8 -11.34 -6.21 16.95
CA ILE A 8 -9.93 -6.57 17.04
C ILE A 8 -9.15 -5.23 17.15
N ASP A 9 -8.33 -5.12 18.21
CA ASP A 9 -7.33 -4.07 18.47
C ASP A 9 -7.76 -2.65 18.84
N GLY A 10 -8.90 -2.46 19.53
CA GLY A 10 -9.15 -1.25 20.33
C GLY A 10 -9.06 0.11 19.60
N ARG A 11 -9.07 0.10 18.26
CA ARG A 11 -8.99 1.27 17.37
C ARG A 11 -10.14 1.32 16.35
N LEU A 12 -11.16 0.50 16.55
CA LEU A 12 -12.48 0.80 16.01
C LEU A 12 -13.07 1.86 16.93
N GLY A 13 -13.00 3.14 16.52
CA GLY A 13 -13.88 4.15 17.10
C GLY A 13 -15.30 3.59 17.06
N GLU A 14 -15.91 3.47 18.24
CA GLU A 14 -17.30 3.11 18.52
C GLU A 14 -18.04 2.38 17.37
N GLN A 15 -18.07 1.05 17.41
CA GLN A 15 -18.86 0.20 16.52
C GLN A 15 -18.64 0.48 15.01
N GLY A 16 -17.49 0.04 14.48
CA GLY A 16 -17.12 0.21 13.07
C GLY A 16 -18.02 -0.58 12.10
N ILE A 17 -19.16 -0.01 11.73
CA ILE A 17 -20.02 -0.51 10.65
C ILE A 17 -19.37 -0.10 9.33
N VAL A 18 -19.00 -1.09 8.51
CA VAL A 18 -18.52 -0.87 7.15
C VAL A 18 -19.68 -1.11 6.18
N TYR A 19 -19.95 -0.16 5.29
CA TYR A 19 -21.04 -0.24 4.33
C TYR A 19 -20.64 0.36 2.97
N ASP A 20 -21.31 -0.08 1.92
CA ASP A 20 -21.12 0.45 0.57
C ASP A 20 -21.52 1.93 0.50
N GLY A 21 -20.61 2.75 -0.01
CA GLY A 21 -20.74 4.20 -0.06
C GLY A 21 -20.28 4.94 1.20
N MET A 22 -19.58 4.28 2.12
CA MET A 22 -19.07 4.95 3.32
C MET A 22 -18.03 6.03 2.98
N PRO A 23 -18.02 7.16 3.72
CA PRO A 23 -16.90 8.08 3.66
C PRO A 23 -15.66 7.42 4.28
N LEU A 24 -14.54 7.52 3.58
CA LEU A 24 -13.24 7.35 4.19
C LEU A 24 -12.99 8.60 5.02
N ILE A 25 -13.12 8.45 6.33
CA ILE A 25 -12.63 9.47 7.25
C ILE A 25 -11.11 9.39 7.14
N PRO A 26 -10.45 10.45 6.63
CA PRO A 26 -9.01 10.54 6.70
C PRO A 26 -8.70 10.58 8.19
N GLY A 27 -8.28 9.45 8.75
CA GLY A 27 -7.78 9.40 10.12
C GLY A 27 -6.44 10.14 10.19
N GLU A 28 -5.49 9.58 10.93
CA GLU A 28 -4.11 10.07 10.98
C GLU A 28 -3.31 9.80 9.69
N GLN A 29 -3.95 9.28 8.64
CA GLN A 29 -3.28 8.87 7.40
C GLN A 29 -3.13 10.06 6.44
N PRO A 30 -1.91 10.31 5.90
CA PRO A 30 -1.68 11.43 5.01
C PRO A 30 -2.39 11.25 3.67
N THR A 31 -3.03 12.31 3.19
CA THR A 31 -3.68 12.32 1.87
C THR A 31 -2.63 12.52 0.77
N PRO A 32 -2.55 11.65 -0.25
CA PRO A 32 -1.57 11.80 -1.32
C PRO A 32 -1.93 12.97 -2.25
N GLU A 33 -0.98 13.85 -2.51
CA GLU A 33 -1.13 14.96 -3.45
C GLU A 33 -0.70 14.55 -4.86
N ALA A 34 -1.41 15.04 -5.88
CA ALA A 34 -0.98 14.81 -7.26
C ALA A 34 0.32 15.58 -7.53
N LEU A 35 1.33 14.88 -8.05
CA LEU A 35 2.66 15.43 -8.35
C LEU A 35 2.59 16.63 -9.30
N ARG A 36 1.63 16.63 -10.23
CA ARG A 36 1.40 17.75 -11.16
C ARG A 36 0.96 19.03 -10.44
N ASP A 37 0.17 18.90 -9.37
CA ASP A 37 -0.38 20.03 -8.63
C ASP A 37 0.69 20.60 -7.69
N VAL A 38 1.43 19.72 -7.00
CA VAL A 38 2.63 20.10 -6.22
C VAL A 38 3.65 20.82 -7.10
N ARG A 39 3.92 20.30 -8.29
CA ARG A 39 4.86 20.90 -9.23
C ARG A 39 4.41 22.29 -9.68
N THR A 40 3.12 22.46 -9.99
CA THR A 40 2.53 23.76 -10.38
C THR A 40 2.62 24.76 -9.23
N ARG A 41 2.29 24.32 -8.01
CA ARG A 41 2.34 25.12 -6.78
C ARG A 41 3.76 25.62 -6.46
N ILE A 42 4.77 24.75 -6.53
CA ILE A 42 6.18 25.13 -6.29
C ILE A 42 6.68 26.08 -7.37
N ALA A 43 6.38 25.80 -8.64
CA ALA A 43 6.78 26.65 -9.77
C ALA A 43 6.22 28.07 -9.62
N ALA A 44 4.93 28.20 -9.31
CA ALA A 44 4.28 29.48 -9.07
C ALA A 44 4.88 30.23 -7.88
N ALA A 45 5.08 29.53 -6.75
CA ALA A 45 5.62 30.13 -5.52
C ALA A 45 7.06 30.66 -5.68
N ARG A 46 7.84 30.11 -6.62
CA ARG A 46 9.25 30.46 -6.84
C ARG A 46 9.49 31.26 -8.12
N GLY A 47 8.45 31.59 -8.89
CA GLY A 47 8.59 32.26 -10.19
C GLY A 47 9.40 31.45 -11.22
N LEU A 48 9.31 30.12 -11.18
CA LEU A 48 10.08 29.20 -12.02
C LEU A 48 9.21 28.56 -13.11
N HIS A 49 9.83 28.10 -14.19
CA HIS A 49 9.15 27.24 -15.15
C HIS A 49 8.84 25.86 -14.54
N VAL A 50 7.65 25.32 -14.82
CA VAL A 50 7.12 24.08 -14.22
C VAL A 50 7.99 22.84 -14.47
N ARG A 51 8.77 22.83 -15.56
CA ARG A 51 9.72 21.76 -15.92
C ARG A 51 11.17 22.08 -15.60
N SER A 52 11.43 23.11 -14.79
CA SER A 52 12.80 23.47 -14.44
C SER A 52 13.42 22.48 -13.46
N ARG A 53 14.74 22.26 -13.57
CA ARG A 53 15.50 21.39 -12.65
C ARG A 53 15.40 21.86 -11.20
N ALA A 54 15.25 23.16 -10.96
CA ALA A 54 15.07 23.72 -9.63
C ALA A 54 13.74 23.30 -8.98
N VAL A 55 12.66 23.16 -9.77
CA VAL A 55 11.39 22.61 -9.29
C VAL A 55 11.53 21.12 -8.99
N ASP A 56 12.20 20.34 -9.85
CA ASP A 56 12.43 18.92 -9.59
C ASP A 56 13.30 18.68 -8.34
N ALA A 57 14.32 19.52 -8.12
CA ALA A 57 15.12 19.48 -6.89
C ALA A 57 14.26 19.76 -5.65
N ALA A 58 13.46 20.83 -5.69
CA ALA A 58 12.56 21.17 -4.58
C ALA A 58 11.55 20.06 -4.28
N ILE A 59 11.04 19.36 -5.30
CA ILE A 59 10.16 18.20 -5.10
C ILE A 59 10.93 17.09 -4.40
N ASN A 60 12.12 16.73 -4.89
CA ASN A 60 12.91 15.64 -4.30
C ASN A 60 13.35 15.93 -2.85
N ASP A 61 13.59 17.19 -2.51
CA ASP A 61 14.03 17.60 -1.16
C ASP A 61 12.87 17.55 -0.13
N ASN A 62 11.62 17.77 -0.57
CA ASN A 62 10.49 17.99 0.33
C ASN A 62 9.40 16.90 0.24
N PHE A 63 9.40 16.09 -0.82
CA PHE A 63 8.33 15.14 -1.09
C PHE A 63 8.87 13.76 -1.44
N THR A 64 8.14 12.74 -0.98
CA THR A 64 8.39 11.34 -1.31
C THR A 64 7.30 10.83 -2.26
N LYS A 65 7.73 10.19 -3.34
CA LYS A 65 6.83 9.53 -4.31
C LYS A 65 6.21 8.29 -3.70
N ILE A 66 4.90 8.18 -3.85
CA ILE A 66 4.10 7.03 -3.41
C ILE A 66 3.69 6.19 -4.62
N THR A 67 3.38 6.87 -5.71
CA THR A 67 3.10 6.33 -7.04
C THR A 67 3.81 7.21 -8.07
N PRO A 68 3.81 6.89 -9.38
CA PRO A 68 4.45 7.75 -10.38
C PRO A 68 3.88 9.18 -10.44
N GLY A 69 2.58 9.34 -10.14
CA GLY A 69 1.85 10.59 -10.23
C GLY A 69 1.43 11.20 -8.90
N HIS A 70 1.71 10.58 -7.75
CA HIS A 70 1.39 11.14 -6.43
C HIS A 70 2.55 11.09 -5.44
N VAL A 71 2.54 12.07 -4.54
CA VAL A 71 3.54 12.27 -3.50
C VAL A 71 2.87 12.54 -2.16
N ILE A 72 3.65 12.42 -1.09
CA ILE A 72 3.37 13.03 0.20
C ILE A 72 4.56 13.89 0.61
N ALA A 73 4.33 14.86 1.50
CA ALA A 73 5.41 15.59 2.12
C ALA A 73 6.28 14.64 2.98
N ASN A 74 7.59 14.88 3.01
CA ASN A 74 8.56 13.97 3.66
C ASN A 74 8.29 13.80 5.16
N GLU A 75 7.84 14.85 5.83
CA GLU A 75 7.48 14.86 7.25
C GLU A 75 6.24 14.02 7.58
N LEU A 76 5.39 13.75 6.59
CA LEU A 76 4.22 12.87 6.72
C LEU A 76 4.55 11.40 6.42
N GLY A 77 5.78 11.11 6.00
CA GLY A 77 6.26 9.77 5.76
C GLY A 77 6.38 8.96 7.05
N ARG A 78 6.32 7.63 6.91
CA ARG A 78 6.51 6.71 8.03
C ARG A 78 7.96 6.79 8.53
N PRO A 79 8.25 6.54 9.82
CA PRO A 79 9.62 6.52 10.31
C PRO A 79 10.49 5.50 9.55
N ARG A 80 11.67 5.90 9.10
CA ARG A 80 12.54 5.06 8.24
C ARG A 80 12.86 3.68 8.85
N TRP A 81 13.07 3.62 10.16
CA TRP A 81 13.35 2.35 10.86
C TRP A 81 12.20 1.35 10.73
N LEU A 82 10.94 1.81 10.76
CA LEU A 82 9.76 0.99 10.61
C LEU A 82 9.62 0.46 9.18
N GLN A 83 9.90 1.32 8.20
CA GLN A 83 9.91 0.93 6.78
C GLN A 83 10.95 -0.17 6.53
N LEU A 84 12.18 -0.01 7.06
CA LEU A 84 13.25 -1.01 6.93
C LEU A 84 12.96 -2.30 7.69
N HIS A 85 12.30 -2.21 8.85
CA HIS A 85 11.86 -3.38 9.59
C HIS A 85 10.86 -4.22 8.77
N GLN A 86 9.82 -3.59 8.22
CA GLN A 86 8.83 -4.30 7.41
C GLN A 86 9.39 -4.82 6.08
N ALA A 87 10.32 -4.09 5.45
CA ALA A 87 10.97 -4.52 4.22
C ALA A 87 11.72 -5.85 4.39
N ARG A 88 12.33 -6.09 5.56
CA ARG A 88 13.04 -7.36 5.86
C ARG A 88 12.13 -8.58 5.80
N SER A 89 10.86 -8.42 6.14
CA SER A 89 9.86 -9.50 6.09
C SER A 89 9.04 -9.50 4.79
N HIS A 90 9.32 -8.56 3.87
CA HIS A 90 8.61 -8.47 2.60
C HIS A 90 9.27 -9.39 1.55
N PRO A 91 8.49 -10.19 0.78
CA PRO A 91 9.06 -11.13 -0.20
C PRO A 91 9.97 -10.51 -1.26
N ARG A 92 9.87 -9.21 -1.51
CA ARG A 92 10.69 -8.46 -2.47
C ARG A 92 11.58 -7.38 -1.84
N GLY A 93 11.62 -7.29 -0.51
CA GLY A 93 12.43 -6.27 0.17
C GLY A 93 12.02 -4.82 -0.10
N PHE A 94 10.77 -4.57 -0.52
CA PHE A 94 10.32 -3.22 -0.85
C PHE A 94 10.15 -2.38 0.41
N VAL A 95 10.62 -1.13 0.31
CA VAL A 95 10.51 -0.13 1.37
C VAL A 95 9.35 0.79 1.00
N TYR A 96 8.29 0.78 1.81
CA TYR A 96 7.12 1.63 1.62
C TYR A 96 7.20 2.88 2.49
N PRO A 97 7.32 4.08 1.89
CA PRO A 97 7.44 5.32 2.66
C PRO A 97 6.13 5.80 3.29
N ALA A 98 4.99 5.30 2.82
CA ALA A 98 3.67 5.65 3.32
C ALA A 98 2.85 4.40 3.67
N GLY A 99 1.82 4.62 4.49
CA GLY A 99 0.89 3.57 4.90
C GLY A 99 0.12 3.00 3.71
N ALA A 100 -0.43 1.79 3.90
CA ALA A 100 -1.19 1.10 2.86
C ALA A 100 -2.42 1.90 2.43
N TRP A 101 -3.08 2.60 3.35
CA TRP A 101 -4.20 3.50 3.04
C TRP A 101 -3.78 4.57 2.02
N THR A 102 -2.70 5.29 2.33
CA THR A 102 -2.18 6.37 1.48
C THR A 102 -1.79 5.87 0.09
N ARG A 103 -1.12 4.71 0.03
CA ARG A 103 -0.74 4.05 -1.23
C ARG A 103 -1.94 3.60 -2.05
N ALA A 104 -2.97 3.03 -1.40
CA ALA A 104 -4.18 2.58 -2.07
C ALA A 104 -4.95 3.77 -2.66
N VAL A 105 -5.16 4.84 -1.88
CA VAL A 105 -5.80 6.07 -2.34
C VAL A 105 -5.05 6.67 -3.54
N ALA A 106 -3.72 6.77 -3.47
CA ALA A 106 -2.91 7.29 -4.57
C ALA A 106 -3.11 6.49 -5.87
N HIS A 107 -3.05 5.16 -5.80
CA HIS A 107 -3.26 4.31 -6.98
C HIS A 107 -4.69 4.40 -7.54
N LEU A 108 -5.71 4.44 -6.68
CA LEU A 108 -7.11 4.54 -7.12
C LEU A 108 -7.43 5.93 -7.71
N ARG A 109 -6.78 6.99 -7.23
CA ARG A 109 -6.85 8.33 -7.84
C ARG A 109 -6.20 8.37 -9.23
N GLU A 110 -5.07 7.68 -9.42
CA GLU A 110 -4.44 7.56 -10.75
C GLU A 110 -5.25 6.71 -11.73
N HIS A 111 -5.97 5.72 -11.20
CA HIS A 111 -6.69 4.74 -11.98
C HIS A 111 -8.11 4.52 -11.44
N PRO A 112 -9.06 5.42 -11.76
CA PRO A 112 -10.41 5.38 -11.19
C PRO A 112 -11.21 4.10 -11.47
N THR A 113 -10.82 3.31 -12.48
CA THR A 113 -11.47 2.04 -12.82
C THR A 113 -10.89 0.81 -12.10
N TRP A 114 -9.77 0.98 -11.40
CA TRP A 114 -9.16 -0.08 -10.59
C TRP A 114 -9.95 -0.30 -9.32
N VAL A 115 -9.88 -1.51 -8.77
CA VAL A 115 -10.56 -1.90 -7.53
C VAL A 115 -9.52 -2.38 -6.55
N ALA A 116 -9.40 -1.75 -5.38
CA ALA A 116 -8.48 -2.25 -4.35
C ALA A 116 -8.97 -3.59 -3.79
N GLU A 117 -8.02 -4.49 -3.52
CA GLU A 117 -8.28 -5.82 -2.96
C GLU A 117 -7.38 -6.11 -1.75
N SER A 118 -7.66 -7.22 -1.05
CA SER A 118 -6.82 -7.75 0.03
C SER A 118 -6.37 -6.66 1.02
N TRP A 119 -5.09 -6.56 1.33
CA TRP A 119 -4.52 -5.58 2.27
C TRP A 119 -4.76 -4.12 1.85
N SER A 120 -4.92 -3.82 0.55
CA SER A 120 -5.24 -2.46 0.12
C SER A 120 -6.67 -2.08 0.47
N ALA A 121 -7.64 -2.98 0.22
CA ALA A 121 -9.02 -2.76 0.66
C ALA A 121 -9.13 -2.78 2.19
N ALA A 122 -8.42 -3.69 2.87
CA ALA A 122 -8.43 -3.78 4.33
C ALA A 122 -7.93 -2.48 4.99
N ALA A 123 -6.87 -1.88 4.44
CA ALA A 123 -6.37 -0.57 4.90
C ALA A 123 -7.42 0.54 4.75
N LEU A 124 -8.17 0.56 3.64
CA LEU A 124 -9.26 1.51 3.43
C LEU A 124 -10.43 1.29 4.41
N TYR A 125 -10.60 0.06 4.92
CA TYR A 125 -11.53 -0.26 6.01
C TYR A 125 -10.95 -0.04 7.42
N GLY A 126 -9.77 0.56 7.54
CA GLY A 126 -9.15 0.90 8.84
C GLY A 126 -8.15 -0.13 9.36
N VAL A 127 -7.88 -1.22 8.63
CA VAL A 127 -6.88 -2.23 9.03
C VAL A 127 -5.50 -1.84 8.50
N GLY A 128 -4.90 -0.81 9.11
CA GLY A 128 -3.65 -0.19 8.63
C GLY A 128 -2.37 -0.95 9.00
N ASP A 129 -2.16 -1.22 10.29
CA ASP A 129 -0.86 -1.69 10.83
C ASP A 129 -0.37 -2.99 10.17
N PHE A 130 -1.30 -3.93 9.91
CA PHE A 130 -1.00 -5.19 9.21
C PHE A 130 -0.83 -5.03 7.69
N SER A 131 -1.42 -3.99 7.11
CA SER A 131 -1.42 -3.74 5.67
C SER A 131 -0.21 -2.96 5.20
N ASP A 132 0.37 -2.13 6.07
CA ASP A 132 1.42 -1.18 5.73
C ASP A 132 2.67 -1.79 5.09
N GLY A 133 3.02 -3.02 5.49
CA GLY A 133 4.14 -3.77 4.94
C GLY A 133 3.83 -4.55 3.67
N ALA A 134 2.57 -4.61 3.22
CA ALA A 134 2.15 -5.40 2.07
C ALA A 134 2.17 -4.60 0.75
N ASP A 135 2.37 -5.29 -0.37
CA ASP A 135 2.17 -4.71 -1.72
C ASP A 135 0.79 -4.03 -1.82
N THR A 136 0.72 -2.88 -2.50
CA THR A 136 -0.58 -2.36 -2.93
C THR A 136 -1.15 -3.34 -3.96
N ALA A 137 -2.39 -3.81 -3.78
CA ALA A 137 -2.99 -4.86 -4.60
C ALA A 137 -4.35 -4.39 -5.16
N VAL A 138 -4.53 -4.59 -6.46
CA VAL A 138 -5.72 -4.13 -7.18
C VAL A 138 -6.20 -5.15 -8.21
N TYR A 139 -7.49 -5.14 -8.49
CA TYR A 139 -8.05 -5.64 -9.74
C TYR A 139 -8.09 -4.54 -10.80
N ALA A 140 -7.63 -4.87 -12.00
CA ALA A 140 -7.61 -3.97 -13.15
C ALA A 140 -8.03 -4.70 -14.44
N ALA A 141 -8.32 -3.92 -15.49
CA ALA A 141 -8.43 -4.46 -16.84
C ALA A 141 -7.03 -4.82 -17.35
N GLY A 142 -6.83 -6.08 -17.76
CA GLY A 142 -5.54 -6.58 -18.26
C GLY A 142 -5.02 -7.79 -17.50
N ASP A 143 -3.80 -8.20 -17.84
CA ASP A 143 -3.17 -9.39 -17.29
C ASP A 143 -2.64 -9.17 -15.86
N ARG A 144 -2.50 -10.29 -15.14
CA ARG A 144 -1.89 -10.31 -13.82
C ARG A 144 -0.42 -9.84 -13.92
N SER A 145 -0.02 -8.96 -13.01
CA SER A 145 1.35 -8.46 -12.93
C SER A 145 1.81 -8.29 -11.49
N ALA A 146 3.06 -8.70 -11.22
CA ALA A 146 3.72 -8.46 -9.96
C ALA A 146 4.36 -7.06 -9.95
N PRO A 147 4.38 -6.36 -8.81
CA PRO A 147 4.98 -5.03 -8.73
C PRO A 147 6.50 -5.15 -8.86
N ARG A 148 7.07 -4.36 -9.77
CA ARG A 148 8.53 -4.27 -9.99
C ARG A 148 9.21 -3.27 -9.06
N THR A 149 8.45 -2.36 -8.46
CA THR A 149 8.92 -1.33 -7.53
C THR A 149 7.87 -1.06 -6.48
N ALA A 150 8.26 -0.42 -5.37
CA ALA A 150 7.34 0.04 -4.33
C ALA A 150 6.31 1.07 -4.81
N LEU A 151 6.53 1.70 -5.97
CA LEU A 151 5.65 2.71 -6.57
C LEU A 151 4.55 2.11 -7.45
N ARG A 152 4.53 0.79 -7.64
CA ARG A 152 3.59 0.11 -8.53
C ARG A 152 2.75 -0.87 -7.72
N ALA A 153 1.47 -0.96 -8.07
CA ALA A 153 0.58 -1.95 -7.49
C ALA A 153 0.81 -3.33 -8.13
N ALA A 154 0.62 -4.38 -7.33
CA ALA A 154 0.33 -5.71 -7.80
C ALA A 154 -1.04 -5.72 -8.48
N MET A 155 -1.11 -6.18 -9.71
CA MET A 155 -2.34 -6.19 -10.50
C MET A 155 -2.84 -7.62 -10.69
N ARG A 156 -4.13 -7.82 -10.49
CA ARG A 156 -4.86 -9.03 -10.89
C ARG A 156 -5.88 -8.67 -11.94
N ARG A 157 -6.14 -9.61 -12.84
CA ARG A 157 -7.21 -9.45 -13.84
C ARG A 157 -8.55 -9.37 -13.11
N LYS A 158 -9.33 -8.32 -13.37
CA LYS A 158 -10.68 -8.14 -12.83
C LYS A 158 -11.62 -9.24 -13.37
N PRO A 159 -12.20 -10.08 -12.50
CA PRO A 159 -13.26 -11.01 -12.90
C PRO A 159 -14.49 -10.26 -13.42
N ALA A 160 -15.23 -10.85 -14.37
CA ALA A 160 -16.43 -10.22 -14.95
C ALA A 160 -17.50 -9.93 -13.88
N GLU A 161 -17.69 -10.86 -12.95
CA GLU A 161 -18.70 -10.77 -11.89
C GLU A 161 -18.11 -10.35 -10.54
N LEU A 162 -17.01 -9.59 -10.53
CA LEU A 162 -16.43 -9.11 -9.29
C LEU A 162 -17.40 -8.16 -8.58
N PRO A 163 -17.86 -8.46 -7.34
CA PRO A 163 -18.61 -7.49 -6.57
C PRO A 163 -17.69 -6.32 -6.18
N VAL A 164 -18.17 -5.10 -6.40
CA VAL A 164 -17.42 -3.86 -6.14
C VAL A 164 -18.25 -2.97 -5.24
N TRP A 165 -17.64 -2.54 -4.14
CA TRP A 165 -18.16 -1.46 -3.30
C TRP A 165 -17.44 -0.16 -3.62
N ALA A 166 -18.07 0.94 -3.25
CA ALA A 166 -17.51 2.26 -3.30
C ALA A 166 -17.21 2.77 -1.88
N VAL A 167 -16.10 3.47 -1.74
CA VAL A 167 -15.79 4.29 -0.57
C VAL A 167 -15.39 5.68 -1.05
N TYR A 168 -15.61 6.70 -0.24
CA TYR A 168 -15.46 8.10 -0.66
C TYR A 168 -14.41 8.84 0.13
N GLU A 169 -13.37 9.31 -0.52
CA GLU A 169 -12.34 10.15 0.09
C GLU A 169 -12.48 11.58 -0.43
N TYR A 170 -12.86 12.53 0.44
CA TYR A 170 -13.20 13.91 0.07
C TYR A 170 -14.11 14.03 -1.17
N GLY A 171 -15.10 13.14 -1.30
CA GLY A 171 -16.03 13.10 -2.44
C GLY A 171 -15.52 12.35 -3.67
N ALA A 172 -14.23 11.96 -3.71
CA ALA A 172 -13.70 11.09 -4.75
C ALA A 172 -14.13 9.65 -4.50
N ARG A 173 -14.81 9.06 -5.49
CA ARG A 173 -15.24 7.66 -5.44
C ARG A 173 -14.05 6.73 -5.70
N LEU A 174 -13.78 5.84 -4.76
CA LEU A 174 -12.76 4.81 -4.84
C LEU A 174 -13.43 3.44 -4.83
N HIS A 175 -12.98 2.52 -5.68
CA HIS A 175 -13.55 1.18 -5.76
C HIS A 175 -12.77 0.18 -4.90
N VAL A 176 -13.49 -0.64 -4.16
CA VAL A 176 -12.92 -1.64 -3.24
C VAL A 176 -13.69 -2.95 -3.32
N THR A 177 -13.04 -4.07 -3.01
CA THR A 177 -13.76 -5.33 -2.76
C THR A 177 -14.60 -5.24 -1.48
N PRO A 178 -15.79 -5.88 -1.40
CA PRO A 178 -16.58 -5.92 -0.17
C PRO A 178 -15.82 -6.57 1.00
N PRO A 179 -16.12 -6.23 2.26
CA PRO A 179 -15.36 -6.65 3.46
C PRO A 179 -15.12 -8.17 3.56
N MET A 180 -16.14 -8.99 3.29
CA MET A 180 -16.00 -10.45 3.35
C MET A 180 -15.04 -10.99 2.29
N LEU A 181 -15.07 -10.42 1.08
CA LEU A 181 -14.13 -10.77 0.03
C LEU A 181 -12.72 -10.26 0.37
N THR A 182 -12.61 -9.03 0.89
CA THR A 182 -11.35 -8.46 1.40
C THR A 182 -10.71 -9.37 2.45
N ALA A 183 -11.47 -9.79 3.47
CA ALA A 183 -10.97 -10.66 4.52
C ALA A 183 -10.44 -11.99 3.95
N THR A 184 -11.22 -12.61 3.07
CA THR A 184 -10.82 -13.86 2.40
C THR A 184 -9.52 -13.70 1.62
N LEU A 185 -9.42 -12.64 0.80
CA LEU A 185 -8.24 -12.38 -0.02
C LEU A 185 -7.00 -12.06 0.83
N SER A 186 -7.17 -11.35 1.94
CA SER A 186 -6.10 -11.06 2.91
C SER A 186 -5.60 -12.32 3.62
N THR A 187 -6.49 -13.22 4.03
CA THR A 187 -6.10 -14.52 4.63
C THR A 187 -5.35 -15.40 3.62
N VAL A 188 -5.81 -15.49 2.38
CA VAL A 188 -5.11 -16.22 1.31
C VAL A 188 -3.74 -15.61 1.03
N SER A 189 -3.65 -14.29 1.01
CA SER A 189 -2.37 -13.57 0.86
C SER A 189 -1.42 -13.85 2.03
N ALA A 190 -1.90 -13.84 3.26
CA ALA A 190 -1.09 -14.18 4.44
C ALA A 190 -0.58 -15.62 4.40
N ALA A 191 -1.46 -16.58 4.13
CA ALA A 191 -1.09 -18.00 4.05
C ALA A 191 -0.08 -18.27 2.93
N GLY A 192 -0.20 -17.57 1.80
CA GLY A 192 0.79 -17.60 0.72
C GLY A 192 2.16 -17.08 1.16
N ARG A 193 2.21 -16.05 2.00
CA ARG A 193 3.48 -15.53 2.57
C ARG A 193 4.13 -16.52 3.52
N THR A 194 3.36 -17.19 4.38
CA THR A 194 3.89 -18.23 5.29
C THR A 194 4.57 -19.34 4.51
N ARG A 195 3.94 -19.85 3.43
CA ARG A 195 4.56 -20.89 2.60
C ARG A 195 5.85 -20.45 1.92
N VAL A 196 5.95 -19.19 1.49
CA VAL A 196 7.19 -18.64 0.89
C VAL A 196 8.27 -18.46 1.96
N ALA A 197 7.91 -18.05 3.18
CA ALA A 197 8.85 -17.93 4.29
C ALA A 197 9.37 -19.31 4.74
N ASP A 198 8.51 -20.31 4.86
CA ASP A 198 8.88 -21.69 5.20
C ASP A 198 9.76 -22.32 4.10
N ALA A 199 9.44 -22.07 2.83
CA ALA A 199 10.26 -22.51 1.70
C ALA A 199 11.62 -21.79 1.65
N GLY A 200 11.68 -20.53 2.07
CA GLY A 200 12.93 -19.77 2.19
C GLY A 200 13.80 -20.25 3.36
N ALA A 201 13.20 -20.64 4.49
CA ALA A 201 13.89 -21.23 5.63
C ALA A 201 14.38 -22.67 5.34
N ALA A 202 13.67 -23.41 4.49
CA ALA A 202 14.09 -24.73 4.03
C ALA A 202 15.22 -24.70 2.97
N MET A 203 15.53 -23.53 2.41
CA MET A 203 16.59 -23.32 1.42
C MET A 203 17.92 -22.85 2.00
N ASP A 204 18.13 -23.04 3.31
CA ASP A 204 19.44 -22.86 3.93
C ASP A 204 19.91 -24.14 4.66
N PRO A 205 20.55 -25.07 3.94
CA PRO A 205 21.48 -25.99 4.56
C PRO A 205 22.87 -25.71 4.00
N THR A 206 23.55 -24.68 4.51
CA THR A 206 25.02 -24.69 4.49
C THR A 206 25.55 -24.48 5.91
N PRO A 207 25.80 -25.54 6.69
CA PRO A 207 26.82 -25.48 7.71
C PRO A 207 28.17 -25.64 7.00
N CYS A 208 28.80 -24.53 6.66
CA CYS A 208 30.22 -24.55 6.30
C CYS A 208 31.05 -24.50 7.59
N ALA A 209 31.90 -25.51 7.73
CA ALA A 209 33.06 -25.62 8.61
C ALA A 209 32.84 -25.92 10.11
N ALA A 210 33.06 -27.19 10.46
CA ALA A 210 33.88 -27.52 11.62
C ALA A 210 35.17 -28.17 11.11
N GLY A 211 36.18 -27.34 10.86
CA GLY A 211 37.55 -27.81 10.74
C GLY A 211 38.16 -27.98 12.12
N GLY A 212 38.82 -29.13 12.34
CA GLY A 212 39.90 -29.27 13.31
C GLY A 212 39.59 -30.10 14.56
N ALA A 213 40.05 -31.36 14.57
CA ALA A 213 41.06 -31.83 15.54
C ALA A 213 41.35 -33.34 15.37
N GLY A 214 42.62 -33.69 15.16
CA GLY A 214 43.23 -34.78 15.96
C GLY A 214 43.81 -36.01 15.24
N ARG A 215 45.16 -36.05 15.25
CA ARG A 215 46.06 -37.18 15.56
C ARG A 215 46.37 -38.24 14.48
N GLY A 216 47.67 -38.50 14.36
CA GLY A 216 48.31 -39.56 13.59
C GLY A 216 49.73 -39.16 13.24
#